data_AF-A0A4D6GYG3-F1
#
_entry.id   AF-A0A4D6GYG3-F1
#
_cell.length_a   1.000
_cell.length_b   1.000
_cell.length_c   1.000
_cell.angle_alpha   90.00
_cell.angle_beta   90.00
_cell.angle_gamma   90.00
#
_symmetry.space_group_name_H-M   'P 1'
#
loop_
_entity.id
_entity.type
_entity.pdbx_description
1 polymer ?
#
loop_
_entity_poly.entity_id
_entity_poly.type
_entity_poly.pdbx_seq_one_letter_code
_entity_poly.pdbx_strand_id
1 'polypeptide(L)' 'MPTEAPGCPRCSAALFKRHCKYVCPQHGVVYDCADTFWLS' A
#
# COMPACT_ATOMS: atom_id res chain seq x y z
N MET A 1 15.60 -14.84 -4.53
CA MET A 1 15.45 -13.52 -3.88
C MET A 1 14.05 -13.04 -4.21
N PRO A 2 13.14 -12.85 -3.23
CA PRO A 2 11.72 -12.63 -3.51
C PRO A 2 11.57 -11.33 -4.30
N THR A 3 11.44 -11.49 -5.61
CA THR A 3 11.03 -10.49 -6.57
C THR A 3 9.52 -10.41 -6.48
N GLU A 4 9.00 -9.67 -5.51
CA GLU A 4 7.56 -9.56 -5.31
C GLU A 4 7.26 -8.08 -5.14
N ALA A 5 6.56 -7.49 -6.12
CA ALA A 5 5.88 -6.22 -5.90
C ALA A 5 5.09 -6.35 -4.58
N PRO A 6 5.14 -5.35 -3.68
CA PRO A 6 4.60 -5.52 -2.33
C PRO A 6 3.14 -5.97 -2.43
N GLY A 7 2.88 -7.21 -2.03
CA GLY A 7 1.53 -7.69 -1.75
C GLY A 7 1.05 -7.05 -0.46
N CYS A 8 -0.26 -7.03 -0.23
CA CYS A 8 -0.78 -6.55 1.05
C CYS A 8 -0.20 -7.39 2.20
N PRO A 9 0.43 -6.81 3.23
CA PRO A 9 1.01 -7.59 4.33
C PRO A 9 -0.04 -8.32 5.19
N ARG A 10 -1.33 -7.99 5.05
CA ARG A 10 -2.42 -8.67 5.78
C ARG A 10 -3.02 -9.87 5.05
N CYS A 11 -2.99 -9.87 3.72
CA CYS A 11 -3.68 -10.90 2.94
C CYS A 11 -2.94 -11.34 1.67
N SER A 12 -1.73 -10.84 1.44
CA SER A 12 -0.92 -11.07 0.26
C SER A 12 -1.61 -10.73 -1.07
N ALA A 13 -2.73 -10.01 -1.02
CA ALA A 13 -3.46 -9.58 -2.21
C ALA A 13 -2.65 -8.55 -3.00
N ALA A 14 -2.84 -8.53 -4.32
CA ALA A 14 -2.23 -7.55 -5.20
C ALA A 14 -2.66 -6.13 -4.79
N LEU A 15 -1.67 -5.27 -4.53
CA LEU A 15 -1.90 -3.86 -4.27
C LEU A 15 -2.12 -3.12 -5.59
N PHE A 16 -3.10 -2.23 -5.63
CA PHE A 16 -3.26 -1.29 -6.73
C PHE A 16 -2.59 0.04 -6.39
N LYS A 17 -1.75 0.52 -7.31
CA LYS A 17 -1.14 1.84 -7.22
C LYS A 17 -2.13 2.89 -7.73
N ARG A 18 -2.53 3.82 -6.88
CA ARG A 18 -3.44 4.91 -7.22
C ARG A 18 -2.73 6.23 -6.97
N HIS A 19 -2.14 6.84 -8.00
CA HIS A 19 -1.21 7.97 -7.88
C HIS A 19 0.09 7.57 -7.15
N CYS A 20 0.35 8.16 -5.97
CA CYS A 20 1.52 7.92 -5.15
C CYS A 20 1.25 6.98 -3.95
N LYS A 21 0.10 6.28 -3.95
CA LYS A 21 -0.29 5.37 -2.88
C LYS A 21 -0.54 3.94 -3.38
N TYR A 22 -0.19 2.95 -2.55
CA TYR A 22 -0.52 1.55 -2.74
C TYR A 22 -1.69 1.18 -1.84
N VAL A 23 -2.72 0.59 -2.44
CA VAL A 23 -3.99 0.30 -1.77
C VAL A 23 -4.35 -1.16 -1.98
N CYS A 24 -4.74 -1.84 -0.90
CA CYS A 24 -5.30 -3.18 -0.92
C CYS A 24 -6.82 -3.11 -1.07
N PRO A 25 -7.44 -3.93 -1.95
CA PRO A 25 -8.89 -3.92 -2.14
C PRO A 25 -9.68 -4.38 -0.91
N GLN A 26 -9.08 -5.18 -0.05
CA GLN A 26 -9.72 -5.72 1.15
C GLN A 26 -9.47 -4.87 2.39
N HIS A 27 -8.33 -4.16 2.44
CA HIS A 27 -7.83 -3.55 3.67
C HIS A 27 -7.62 -2.03 3.57
N GLY A 28 -7.77 -1.45 2.38
CA GLY A 28 -7.54 -0.04 2.15
C GLY A 28 -6.07 0.30 1.92
N VAL A 29 -5.69 1.54 2.22
CA VAL A 29 -4.35 2.07 1.94
C VAL A 29 -3.29 1.32 2.76
N VAL A 30 -2.22 0.88 2.09
CA VAL A 30 -1.08 0.17 2.69
C VAL A 30 0.16 1.05 2.71
N TYR A 31 0.35 1.86 1.68
CA TYR A 31 1.45 2.83 1.59
C TYR A 31 0.91 4.11 0.96
N ASP A 32 1.22 5.26 1.53
CA ASP A 32 0.72 6.54 1.06
C ASP A 32 1.84 7.57 1.05
N CYS A 33 2.18 8.14 -0.10
CA CYS A 33 3.16 9.23 -0.14
C CYS A 33 2.56 10.60 0.23
N ALA A 34 1.25 10.72 0.44
CA ALA A 34 0.57 11.95 0.83
C ALA A 34 0.26 12.00 2.34
N ASP A 35 0.60 10.96 3.10
CA ASP A 35 0.55 10.99 4.56
C ASP A 35 1.70 11.85 5.11
N THR A 36 1.50 13.16 5.06
CA THR A 36 2.17 14.13 5.93
C THR A 36 1.43 14.24 7.27
N PHE A 37 0.75 13.19 7.73
CA PHE A 37 -0.07 13.22 8.96
C PHE A 37 0.75 13.01 10.25
N TRP A 38 2.08 13.09 10.17
CA TRP A 38 2.98 13.06 11.33
C TRP A 38 3.18 14.43 12.01
N LEU A 39 2.58 15.52 11.50
CA LEU A 39 2.69 16.86 12.09
C LEU A 39 1.37 17.66 11.99
N SER A 40 0.34 17.26 12.74
CA SER A 40 -0.58 18.19 13.42
C SER A 40 -1.59 17.45 14.28
#